data_AF-A0A2V1IN21-F1
#
_entry.id   AF-A0A2V1IN21-F1
#
_cell.length_a   1.000
_cell.length_b   1.000
_cell.length_c   1.000
_cell.angle_alpha   90.00
_cell.angle_beta   90.00
_cell.angle_gamma   90.00
#
_symmetry.space_group_name_H-M   'P 1'
#
loop_
_entity.id
_entity.type
_entity.pdbx_description
1 polymer ?
#
loop_
_entity_poly.entity_id
_entity_poly.type
_entity_poly.pdbx_seq_one_letter_code
_entity_poly.pdbx_strand_id
1 'polypeptide(L)'
;MNNPDAYYQRSEVSNSDLTALKELLHHRPMFGDREGAFRFGSIVDAIITEPSRVDFLHATIDGEPVNEDEWLHAREMQRALRAEARRDQFLAKVLELADTQRFMVNKAQEFENGGFRFTLPTRCKWDWWLEAARFGGDLKTTACATQAEFEQAVDFFDWDRSRAWYMDIAQSNKDFIYAISKKNCKIFKLFINRGDAIYTRGREKYEELAFQYWAFTL
;
A
#
# COMPACT_ATOMS: atom_id res chain seq x y z
N MET A 1 13.05 13.42 -11.14
CA MET A 1 11.99 12.49 -10.69
C MET A 1 10.63 13.07 -11.10
N ASN A 2 10.15 12.76 -12.31
CA ASN A 2 8.78 13.10 -12.71
C ASN A 2 8.09 11.79 -13.04
N ASN A 3 7.46 11.18 -12.03
CA ASN A 3 6.37 10.27 -12.30
C ASN A 3 5.23 11.16 -12.86
N PRO A 4 4.79 10.99 -14.13
CA PRO A 4 3.69 11.75 -14.69
C PRO A 4 2.33 11.31 -14.12
N ASP A 5 2.32 10.52 -13.04
CA ASP A 5 1.13 10.18 -12.31
C ASP A 5 0.55 11.42 -11.63
N ALA A 6 -0.51 11.95 -12.25
CA ALA A 6 -1.31 13.06 -11.73
C ALA A 6 -1.79 12.81 -10.29
N TYR A 7 -1.79 11.56 -9.79
CA TYR A 7 -2.15 11.19 -8.43
C TYR A 7 -1.38 11.97 -7.35
N TYR A 8 -0.05 12.13 -7.50
CA TYR A 8 0.76 12.80 -6.48
C TYR A 8 0.59 14.33 -6.47
N GLN A 9 0.05 14.89 -7.55
CA GLN A 9 -0.17 16.33 -7.70
C GLN A 9 -1.57 16.77 -7.24
N ARG A 10 -2.43 15.84 -6.85
CA ARG A 10 -3.80 16.17 -6.44
C ARG A 10 -3.82 16.84 -5.06
N SER A 11 -4.93 17.47 -4.71
CA SER A 11 -5.11 18.15 -3.42
C SER A 11 -5.86 17.34 -2.37
N GLU A 12 -6.50 16.22 -2.72
CA GLU A 12 -7.26 15.42 -1.74
C GLU A 12 -6.32 14.69 -0.77
N VAL A 13 -6.70 14.57 0.50
CA VAL A 13 -5.89 13.96 1.55
C VAL A 13 -5.67 12.47 1.25
N SER A 14 -4.43 12.01 1.37
CA SER A 14 -4.03 10.61 1.23
C SER A 14 -3.54 10.03 2.56
N ASN A 15 -3.44 8.70 2.65
CA ASN A 15 -2.82 8.06 3.82
C ASN A 15 -1.34 8.50 4.01
N SER A 16 -0.64 8.87 2.93
CA SER A 16 0.72 9.41 3.04
C SER A 16 0.73 10.78 3.70
N ASP A 17 -0.27 11.63 3.44
CA ASP A 17 -0.41 12.93 4.13
C ASP A 17 -0.66 12.73 5.64
N LEU A 18 -1.49 11.74 6.01
CA LEU A 18 -1.69 11.36 7.41
C LEU A 18 -0.42 10.78 8.06
N THR A 19 0.41 10.09 7.27
CA THR A 19 1.71 9.59 7.74
C THR A 19 2.66 10.75 8.02
N ALA A 20 2.73 11.74 7.12
CA ALA A 20 3.53 12.94 7.31
C ALA A 20 3.09 13.73 8.56
N LEU A 21 1.77 13.85 8.78
CA LEU A 21 1.24 14.47 10.00
C LEU A 21 1.64 13.68 11.26
N LYS A 22 1.49 12.35 11.25
CA LYS A 22 1.88 11.50 12.39
C LYS A 22 3.35 11.69 12.75
N GLU A 23 4.23 11.78 11.77
CA GLU A 23 5.68 12.00 11.96
C GLU A 23 5.98 13.39 12.54
N LEU A 24 5.23 14.41 12.12
CA LEU A 24 5.33 15.76 12.67
C LEU A 24 4.91 15.79 14.16
N LEU A 25 3.80 15.13 14.50
CA LEU A 25 3.24 15.14 15.86
C LEU A 25 3.99 14.23 16.83
N HIS A 26 4.52 13.11 16.35
CA HIS A 26 5.18 12.10 17.16
C HIS A 26 6.55 11.78 16.60
N HIS A 27 7.54 12.61 16.95
CA HIS A 27 8.94 12.32 16.66
C HIS A 27 9.34 11.00 17.32
N ARG A 28 9.48 9.94 16.52
CA ARG A 28 10.07 8.68 16.94
C ARG A 28 11.45 8.54 16.29
N PRO A 29 12.50 8.22 17.08
CA PRO A 29 13.77 7.85 16.49
C PRO A 29 13.57 6.59 15.63
N MET A 30 13.77 6.72 14.33
CA MET A 30 13.74 5.61 13.38
C MET A 30 15.15 5.07 13.21
N PHE A 31 15.29 3.74 13.29
CA PHE A 31 16.54 3.04 13.06
C PHE A 31 16.48 2.34 11.69
N GLY A 32 17.54 2.49 10.88
CA GLY A 32 17.69 1.84 9.57
C GLY A 32 17.51 2.77 8.37
N ASP A 33 17.79 2.25 7.17
CA ASP A 33 17.69 2.97 5.90
C ASP A 33 16.26 2.86 5.32
N ARG A 34 15.40 3.81 5.73
CA ARG A 34 14.02 3.90 5.24
C ARG A 34 13.96 4.24 3.75
N GLU A 35 14.85 5.11 3.29
CA GLU A 35 14.85 5.58 1.91
C GLU A 35 15.21 4.43 0.96
N GLY A 36 16.27 3.68 1.26
CA GLY A 36 16.62 2.47 0.52
C GLY A 36 15.52 1.40 0.59
N ALA A 37 14.91 1.20 1.75
CA ALA A 37 13.81 0.24 1.89
C ALA A 37 12.58 0.62 1.05
N PHE A 38 12.23 1.91 1.00
CA PHE A 38 11.14 2.45 0.19
C PHE A 38 11.48 2.39 -1.31
N ARG A 39 12.67 2.82 -1.70
CA ARG A 39 13.17 2.75 -3.09
C ARG A 39 13.09 1.34 -3.66
N PHE A 40 13.58 0.35 -2.91
CA PHE A 40 13.52 -1.04 -3.34
C PHE A 40 12.07 -1.54 -3.46
N GLY A 41 11.19 -1.13 -2.53
CA GLY A 41 9.76 -1.41 -2.63
C GLY A 41 9.16 -0.90 -3.94
N SER A 42 9.48 0.33 -4.34
CA SER A 42 9.02 0.94 -5.60
C SER A 42 9.53 0.21 -6.85
N ILE A 43 10.75 -0.34 -6.82
CA ILE A 43 11.28 -1.16 -7.92
C ILE A 43 10.44 -2.43 -8.09
N VAL A 44 10.17 -3.13 -6.98
CA VAL A 44 9.36 -4.36 -6.98
C VAL A 44 7.93 -4.08 -7.43
N ASP A 45 7.34 -2.99 -6.93
CA ASP A 45 6.00 -2.53 -7.32
C ASP A 45 5.93 -2.25 -8.83
N ALA A 46 6.83 -1.44 -9.37
CA ALA A 46 6.86 -1.15 -10.81
C ALA A 46 6.97 -2.43 -11.66
N ILE A 47 7.82 -3.38 -11.26
CA ILE A 47 8.00 -4.67 -11.96
C ILE A 47 6.73 -5.53 -11.95
N ILE A 48 5.90 -5.45 -10.91
CA ILE A 48 4.73 -6.32 -10.73
C ILE A 48 3.44 -5.64 -11.21
N THR A 49 3.21 -4.38 -10.83
CA THR A 49 1.95 -3.67 -11.05
C THR A 49 2.01 -2.69 -12.22
N GLU A 50 3.20 -2.22 -12.61
CA GLU A 50 3.36 -1.24 -13.70
C GLU A 50 4.40 -1.68 -14.74
N PRO A 51 4.30 -2.89 -15.32
CA PRO A 51 5.33 -3.41 -16.22
C PRO A 51 5.55 -2.55 -17.48
N SER A 52 4.60 -1.68 -17.84
CA SER A 52 4.77 -0.71 -18.94
C SER A 52 5.80 0.37 -18.68
N ARG A 53 6.14 0.66 -17.41
CA ARG A 53 7.19 1.59 -16.99
C ARG A 53 8.59 0.96 -17.07
N VAL A 54 8.67 -0.35 -17.29
CA VAL A 54 9.88 -1.14 -17.07
C VAL A 54 10.46 -1.64 -18.39
N ASP A 55 11.71 -1.27 -18.68
CA ASP A 55 12.50 -1.91 -19.73
C ASP A 55 13.25 -3.12 -19.13
N PHE A 56 12.69 -4.30 -19.36
CA PHE A 56 13.26 -5.54 -18.84
C PHE A 56 14.58 -5.96 -19.49
N LEU A 57 14.89 -5.46 -20.69
CA LEU A 57 16.13 -5.78 -21.40
C LEU A 57 17.29 -4.95 -20.84
N HIS A 58 17.05 -3.67 -20.59
CA HIS A 58 18.08 -2.73 -20.13
C HIS A 58 18.07 -2.48 -18.62
N ALA A 59 17.17 -3.14 -17.88
CA ALA A 59 17.02 -2.98 -16.43
C ALA A 59 16.78 -1.53 -16.01
N THR A 60 15.86 -0.84 -16.71
CA THR A 60 15.50 0.55 -16.41
C THR A 60 14.02 0.69 -16.06
N ILE A 61 13.71 1.71 -15.26
CA ILE A 61 12.34 2.13 -14.91
C ILE A 61 12.20 3.59 -15.30
N ASP A 62 11.24 3.91 -16.17
CA ASP A 62 11.07 5.23 -16.77
C ASP A 62 12.37 5.80 -17.40
N GLY A 63 13.21 4.91 -17.94
CA GLY A 63 14.50 5.25 -18.55
C GLY A 63 15.67 5.37 -17.58
N GLU A 64 15.43 5.33 -16.26
CA GLU A 64 16.48 5.41 -15.25
C GLU A 64 17.02 4.00 -14.92
N PRO A 65 18.36 3.80 -14.91
CA PRO A 65 18.95 2.51 -14.61
C PRO A 65 18.73 2.11 -13.14
N VAL A 66 18.35 0.84 -12.94
CA VAL A 66 18.26 0.23 -11.61
C VAL A 66 19.59 -0.45 -11.28
N ASN A 67 20.03 -0.38 -10.02
CA ASN A 67 21.21 -1.11 -9.56
C ASN A 67 21.05 -2.62 -9.83
N GLU A 68 22.12 -3.27 -10.28
CA GLU A 68 22.08 -4.68 -10.71
C GLU A 68 21.62 -5.64 -9.60
N ASP A 69 22.13 -5.48 -8.37
CA ASP A 69 21.75 -6.34 -7.24
C ASP A 69 20.27 -6.14 -6.86
N GLU A 70 19.81 -4.89 -6.83
CA GLU A 70 18.41 -4.57 -6.58
C GLU A 70 17.49 -5.13 -7.67
N TRP A 71 17.91 -5.02 -8.93
CA TRP A 71 17.18 -5.54 -10.06
C TRP A 71 17.05 -7.07 -10.00
N LEU A 72 18.15 -7.78 -9.80
CA LEU A 72 18.16 -9.24 -9.71
C LEU A 72 17.27 -9.73 -8.55
N HIS A 73 17.36 -9.07 -7.39
CA HIS A 73 16.55 -9.42 -6.23
C HIS A 73 15.06 -9.13 -6.46
N ALA A 74 14.71 -7.98 -7.04
CA ALA A 74 13.33 -7.67 -7.38
C ALA A 74 12.74 -8.67 -8.41
N ARG A 75 13.55 -9.11 -9.37
CA ARG A 75 13.17 -10.17 -10.33
C ARG A 75 12.99 -11.52 -9.66
N GLU A 76 13.80 -11.86 -8.67
CA GLU A 76 13.62 -13.08 -7.87
C GLU A 76 12.29 -13.03 -7.09
N MET A 77 11.99 -11.90 -6.46
CA MET A 77 10.72 -11.68 -5.76
C MET A 77 9.51 -11.79 -6.71
N GLN A 78 9.58 -11.21 -7.91
CA GLN A 78 8.54 -11.38 -8.93
C GLN A 78 8.37 -12.86 -9.33
N ARG A 79 9.47 -13.60 -9.52
CA ARG A 79 9.42 -15.05 -9.82
C ARG A 79 8.78 -15.83 -8.68
N ALA A 80 9.09 -15.50 -7.44
CA ALA A 80 8.51 -16.13 -6.26
C ALA A 80 7.00 -15.88 -6.18
N LEU A 81 6.54 -14.65 -6.43
CA LEU A 81 5.11 -14.31 -6.47
C LEU A 81 4.37 -15.11 -7.56
N ARG A 82 4.95 -15.20 -8.77
CA ARG A 82 4.39 -16.02 -9.87
C ARG A 82 4.41 -17.51 -9.55
N ALA A 83 5.41 -17.97 -8.80
CA ALA A 83 5.47 -19.36 -8.34
C ALA A 83 4.37 -19.67 -7.32
N GLU A 84 4.11 -18.75 -6.40
CA GLU A 84 3.02 -18.84 -5.44
C GLU A 84 1.66 -18.91 -6.12
N ALA A 85 1.45 -18.10 -7.17
CA ALA A 85 0.20 -18.07 -7.92
C ALA A 85 -0.18 -19.44 -8.55
N ARG A 86 0.79 -20.35 -8.76
CA ARG A 86 0.48 -21.70 -9.25
C ARG A 86 -0.26 -22.57 -8.23
N ARG A 87 -0.18 -22.24 -6.94
CA ARG A 87 -0.87 -22.96 -5.85
C ARG A 87 -1.92 -22.11 -5.14
N ASP A 88 -1.76 -20.78 -5.15
CA ASP A 88 -2.73 -19.84 -4.63
C ASP A 88 -3.66 -19.35 -5.76
N GLN A 89 -4.83 -19.97 -5.89
CA GLN A 89 -5.80 -19.63 -6.92
C GLN A 89 -6.32 -18.19 -6.81
N PHE A 90 -6.36 -17.62 -5.60
CA PHE A 90 -6.78 -16.23 -5.43
C PHE A 90 -5.73 -15.29 -6.02
N LEU A 91 -4.45 -15.49 -5.67
CA LEU A 91 -3.34 -14.72 -6.24
C LEU A 91 -3.28 -14.86 -7.77
N ALA A 92 -3.50 -16.08 -8.30
CA ALA A 92 -3.56 -16.28 -9.75
C ALA A 92 -4.60 -15.37 -10.41
N LYS A 93 -5.79 -15.27 -9.82
CA LYS A 93 -6.86 -14.40 -10.31
C LYS A 93 -6.58 -12.93 -10.11
N VAL A 94 -5.91 -12.54 -9.02
CA VAL A 94 -5.43 -11.17 -8.83
C VAL A 94 -4.48 -10.77 -9.96
N LEU A 95 -3.46 -11.60 -10.25
CA LEU A 95 -2.48 -11.30 -11.30
C LEU A 95 -3.07 -11.32 -12.72
N GLU A 96 -4.17 -12.04 -12.93
CA GLU A 96 -4.85 -12.13 -14.22
C GLU A 96 -5.85 -10.98 -14.45
N LEU A 97 -6.59 -10.58 -13.42
CA LEU A 97 -7.81 -9.78 -13.56
C LEU A 97 -7.76 -8.39 -12.92
N ALA A 98 -6.79 -8.12 -12.06
CA ALA A 98 -6.77 -6.84 -11.34
C ALA A 98 -6.39 -5.68 -12.26
N ASP A 99 -7.13 -4.58 -12.16
CA ASP A 99 -6.63 -3.27 -12.56
C ASP A 99 -5.50 -2.90 -11.60
N THR A 100 -4.34 -2.55 -12.14
CA THR A 100 -3.21 -2.14 -11.31
C THR A 100 -3.18 -0.63 -11.12
N GLN A 101 -2.64 -0.20 -9.97
CA GLN A 101 -2.39 1.22 -9.70
C GLN A 101 -3.64 2.12 -9.80
N ARG A 102 -4.81 1.57 -9.46
CA ARG A 102 -6.09 2.26 -9.56
C ARG A 102 -6.26 3.27 -8.44
N PHE A 103 -6.43 4.54 -8.79
CA PHE A 103 -6.75 5.57 -7.81
C PHE A 103 -8.26 5.78 -7.66
N MET A 104 -8.65 6.23 -6.47
CA MET A 104 -10.03 6.62 -6.16
C MET A 104 -10.03 7.89 -5.32
N VAL A 105 -11.13 8.63 -5.39
CA VAL A 105 -11.32 9.89 -4.68
C VAL A 105 -12.71 9.90 -4.08
N ASN A 106 -12.81 10.24 -2.79
CA ASN A 106 -14.06 10.63 -2.17
C ASN A 106 -13.97 12.12 -1.81
N LYS A 107 -14.79 12.96 -2.48
CA LYS A 107 -14.74 14.42 -2.33
C LYS A 107 -15.22 14.93 -0.97
N ALA A 108 -16.00 14.14 -0.25
CA ALA A 108 -16.55 14.49 1.04
C ALA A 108 -16.69 13.23 1.89
N GLN A 109 -15.56 12.59 2.20
CA GLN A 109 -15.55 11.48 3.15
C GLN A 109 -15.99 12.01 4.50
N GLU A 110 -17.07 11.44 5.05
CA GLU A 110 -17.59 11.79 6.36
C GLU A 110 -16.79 11.08 7.46
N PHE A 111 -16.53 11.82 8.54
CA PHE A 111 -15.88 11.34 9.75
C PHE A 111 -16.67 11.79 10.97
N GLU A 112 -16.58 11.02 12.05
CA GLU A 112 -17.11 11.37 13.36
C GLU A 112 -16.00 11.24 14.41
N ASN A 113 -15.77 12.29 15.19
CA ASN A 113 -14.84 12.25 16.32
C ASN A 113 -15.51 12.87 17.55
N GLY A 114 -15.75 12.07 18.59
CA GLY A 114 -16.37 12.54 19.83
C GLY A 114 -17.74 13.21 19.67
N GLY A 115 -18.54 12.78 18.68
CA GLY A 115 -19.85 13.37 18.33
C GLY A 115 -19.78 14.60 17.42
N PHE A 116 -18.59 15.06 17.04
CA PHE A 116 -18.40 16.10 16.04
C PHE A 116 -18.25 15.48 14.64
N ARG A 117 -19.04 15.94 13.68
CA ARG A 117 -19.01 15.47 12.29
C ARG A 117 -18.28 16.46 11.39
N PHE A 118 -17.38 15.94 10.56
CA PHE A 118 -16.65 16.74 9.58
C PHE A 118 -16.41 15.93 8.30
N THR A 119 -15.98 16.63 7.25
CA THR A 119 -15.68 16.00 5.96
C THR A 119 -14.29 16.36 5.49
N LEU A 120 -13.62 15.42 4.82
CA LEU A 120 -12.38 15.68 4.08
C LEU A 120 -12.50 15.17 2.64
N PRO A 121 -11.95 15.89 1.66
CA PRO A 121 -11.68 15.30 0.35
C PRO A 121 -10.51 14.33 0.53
N THR A 122 -10.70 13.07 0.15
CA THR A 122 -9.75 11.99 0.38
C THR A 122 -9.44 11.22 -0.90
N ARG A 123 -8.26 10.61 -0.97
CA ARG A 123 -7.81 9.76 -2.07
C ARG A 123 -7.04 8.54 -1.60
N CYS A 124 -7.03 7.52 -2.45
CA CYS A 124 -6.21 6.33 -2.33
C CYS A 124 -5.74 5.84 -3.71
N LYS A 125 -4.70 5.02 -3.75
CA LYS A 125 -4.21 4.35 -4.95
C LYS A 125 -3.87 2.90 -4.65
N TRP A 126 -4.69 2.00 -5.16
CA TRP A 126 -4.60 0.54 -4.99
C TRP A 126 -3.56 -0.07 -5.91
N ASP A 127 -2.74 -0.97 -5.40
CA ASP A 127 -1.81 -1.75 -6.25
C ASP A 127 -2.56 -2.72 -7.13
N TRP A 128 -3.61 -3.34 -6.59
CA TRP A 128 -4.55 -4.20 -7.30
C TRP A 128 -6.00 -3.87 -6.98
N TRP A 129 -6.85 -3.81 -8.00
CA TRP A 129 -8.29 -3.65 -7.85
C TRP A 129 -9.07 -4.64 -8.71
N LEU A 130 -9.99 -5.39 -8.10
CA LEU A 130 -10.84 -6.37 -8.76
C LEU A 130 -12.23 -5.75 -9.03
N GLU A 131 -12.42 -5.17 -10.21
CA GLU A 131 -13.64 -4.41 -10.53
C GLU A 131 -14.92 -5.22 -10.36
N ALA A 132 -14.96 -6.45 -10.86
CA ALA A 132 -16.13 -7.31 -10.78
C ALA A 132 -16.53 -7.65 -9.33
N ALA A 133 -15.56 -7.72 -8.43
CA ALA A 133 -15.79 -8.06 -7.02
C ALA A 133 -15.85 -6.82 -6.10
N ARG A 134 -15.51 -5.64 -6.61
CA ARG A 134 -15.50 -4.34 -5.92
C ARG A 134 -14.64 -4.32 -4.65
N PHE A 135 -13.45 -4.88 -4.72
CA PHE A 135 -12.43 -4.73 -3.69
C PHE A 135 -11.03 -4.82 -4.27
N GLY A 136 -10.02 -4.42 -3.50
CA GLY A 136 -8.64 -4.41 -3.94
C GLY A 136 -7.68 -4.99 -2.91
N GLY A 137 -6.41 -4.81 -3.19
CA GLY A 137 -5.33 -5.18 -2.28
C GLY A 137 -4.04 -4.45 -2.59
N ASP A 138 -3.04 -4.78 -1.78
CA ASP A 138 -1.77 -4.07 -1.73
C ASP A 138 -0.59 -5.04 -1.81
N LEU A 139 0.46 -4.62 -2.51
CA LEU A 139 1.73 -5.30 -2.63
C LEU A 139 2.73 -4.68 -1.66
N LYS A 140 3.27 -5.50 -0.76
CA LYS A 140 4.32 -5.08 0.16
C LYS A 140 5.63 -5.83 -0.09
N THR A 141 6.74 -5.15 0.13
CA THR A 141 8.03 -5.79 0.36
C THR A 141 8.37 -5.70 1.82
N THR A 142 8.92 -6.77 2.41
CA THR A 142 9.13 -6.83 3.86
C THR A 142 10.43 -7.50 4.26
N ALA A 143 11.01 -7.11 5.38
CA ALA A 143 12.16 -7.81 5.98
C ALA A 143 11.73 -9.02 6.84
N CYS A 144 10.45 -9.33 6.94
CA CYS A 144 9.94 -10.48 7.69
C CYS A 144 10.37 -11.79 7.03
N ALA A 145 10.80 -12.77 7.83
CA ALA A 145 11.13 -14.13 7.39
C ALA A 145 9.99 -15.12 7.70
N THR A 146 9.10 -14.77 8.64
CA THR A 146 8.00 -15.62 9.12
C THR A 146 6.64 -14.92 9.05
N GLN A 147 5.56 -15.71 9.11
CA GLN A 147 4.18 -15.19 9.11
C GLN A 147 3.91 -14.34 10.36
N ALA A 148 4.40 -14.76 11.53
CA ALA A 148 4.24 -14.01 12.77
C ALA A 148 4.95 -12.65 12.74
N GLU A 149 6.15 -12.58 12.16
CA GLU A 149 6.83 -11.30 11.93
C GLU A 149 6.04 -10.40 10.97
N PHE A 150 5.46 -10.98 9.92
CA PHE A 150 4.62 -10.23 8.97
C PHE A 150 3.36 -9.67 9.64
N GLU A 151 2.68 -10.44 10.48
CA GLU A 151 1.51 -9.99 11.23
C GLU A 151 1.85 -8.84 12.19
N GLN A 152 3.02 -8.88 12.84
CA GLN A 152 3.50 -7.76 13.65
C GLN A 152 3.85 -6.54 12.80
N ALA A 153 4.43 -6.75 11.61
CA ALA A 153 4.77 -5.68 10.68
C ALA A 153 3.54 -4.90 10.19
N VAL A 154 2.39 -5.57 10.04
CA VAL A 154 1.13 -4.91 9.64
C VAL A 154 0.74 -3.78 10.59
N ASP A 155 0.89 -4.01 11.89
CA ASP A 155 0.63 -2.98 12.91
C ASP A 155 1.77 -1.96 12.98
N PHE A 156 3.03 -2.44 13.01
CA PHE A 156 4.21 -1.59 13.16
C PHE A 156 4.35 -0.53 12.05
N PHE A 157 4.06 -0.91 10.80
CA PHE A 157 4.14 -0.01 9.65
C PHE A 157 2.80 0.66 9.30
N ASP A 158 1.78 0.53 10.17
CA ASP A 158 0.42 1.07 9.95
C ASP A 158 -0.20 0.64 8.61
N TRP A 159 0.07 -0.59 8.16
CA TRP A 159 -0.54 -1.10 6.93
C TRP A 159 -2.03 -1.31 7.13
N ASP A 160 -2.44 -1.75 8.32
CA ASP A 160 -3.84 -1.81 8.74
C ASP A 160 -4.57 -0.46 8.56
N ARG A 161 -3.96 0.64 8.99
CA ARG A 161 -4.48 2.00 8.79
C ARG A 161 -4.66 2.31 7.31
N SER A 162 -3.63 2.03 6.50
CA SER A 162 -3.69 2.31 5.07
C SER A 162 -4.81 1.52 4.38
N ARG A 163 -5.04 0.26 4.78
CA ARG A 163 -6.09 -0.58 4.19
C ARG A 163 -7.48 -0.13 4.62
N ALA A 164 -7.67 0.18 5.90
CA ALA A 164 -8.94 0.72 6.37
C ALA A 164 -9.29 2.05 5.65
N TRP A 165 -8.31 2.95 5.47
CA TRP A 165 -8.47 4.20 4.71
C TRP A 165 -8.96 3.93 3.29
N TYR A 166 -8.34 2.96 2.61
CA TYR A 166 -8.66 2.60 1.24
C TYR A 166 -10.04 1.97 1.12
N MET A 167 -10.37 1.05 2.01
CA MET A 167 -11.68 0.40 2.08
C MET A 167 -12.81 1.42 2.26
N ASP A 168 -12.62 2.43 3.10
CA ASP A 168 -13.65 3.45 3.36
C ASP A 168 -13.82 4.42 2.19
N ILE A 169 -12.74 4.84 1.52
CA ILE A 169 -12.83 5.66 0.30
C ILE A 169 -13.53 4.90 -0.83
N ALA A 170 -13.16 3.63 -1.01
CA ALA A 170 -13.69 2.79 -2.08
C ALA A 170 -15.07 2.19 -1.77
N GLN A 171 -15.58 2.35 -0.53
CA GLN A 171 -16.78 1.68 -0.03
C GLN A 171 -16.70 0.14 -0.19
N SER A 172 -15.50 -0.43 0.00
CA SER A 172 -15.25 -1.86 -0.06
C SER A 172 -15.47 -2.52 1.29
N ASN A 173 -15.97 -3.76 1.28
CA ASN A 173 -16.10 -4.60 2.48
C ASN A 173 -14.92 -5.56 2.67
N LYS A 174 -14.01 -5.63 1.71
CA LYS A 174 -12.87 -6.56 1.71
C LYS A 174 -11.59 -5.87 1.26
N ASP A 175 -10.46 -6.39 1.71
CA ASP A 175 -9.12 -5.99 1.28
C ASP A 175 -8.18 -7.20 1.44
N PHE A 176 -7.03 -7.16 0.79
CA PHE A 176 -5.97 -8.11 1.00
C PHE A 176 -4.58 -7.47 0.86
N ILE A 177 -3.61 -8.02 1.58
CA ILE A 177 -2.19 -7.68 1.40
C ILE A 177 -1.49 -8.95 0.94
N TYR A 178 -0.70 -8.84 -0.13
CA TYR A 178 0.38 -9.79 -0.40
C TYR A 178 1.72 -9.12 -0.09
N ALA A 179 2.54 -9.77 0.73
CA ALA A 179 3.88 -9.30 1.03
C ALA A 179 4.93 -10.31 0.58
N ILE A 180 6.03 -9.82 0.03
CA ILE A 180 7.17 -10.64 -0.39
C ILE A 180 8.36 -10.32 0.51
N SER A 181 8.94 -11.36 1.10
CA SER A 181 10.13 -11.22 1.92
C SER A 181 11.37 -10.85 1.10
N LYS A 182 12.07 -9.78 1.50
CA LYS A 182 13.40 -9.41 1.02
C LYS A 182 14.51 -10.34 1.55
N LYS A 183 14.20 -11.27 2.45
CA LYS A 183 15.21 -12.18 3.03
C LYS A 183 15.21 -13.55 2.37
N ASN A 184 14.03 -14.07 2.06
CA ASN A 184 13.87 -15.46 1.59
C ASN A 184 12.79 -15.62 0.50
N CYS A 185 12.33 -14.51 -0.09
CA CYS A 185 11.28 -14.49 -1.12
C CYS A 185 9.96 -15.18 -0.74
N LYS A 186 9.74 -15.48 0.55
CA LYS A 186 8.50 -16.08 1.03
C LYS A 186 7.35 -15.10 0.84
N ILE A 187 6.23 -15.63 0.35
CA ILE A 187 4.99 -14.87 0.18
C ILE A 187 4.15 -14.99 1.45
N PHE A 188 3.74 -13.85 1.98
CA PHE A 188 2.76 -13.75 3.05
C PHE A 188 1.49 -13.13 2.50
N LYS A 189 0.36 -13.49 3.11
CA LYS A 189 -0.93 -12.90 2.76
C LYS A 189 -1.75 -12.61 3.99
N LEU A 190 -2.57 -11.57 3.89
CA LEU A 190 -3.53 -11.18 4.89
C LEU A 190 -4.83 -10.78 4.18
N PHE A 191 -5.97 -11.30 4.64
CA PHE A 191 -7.28 -10.84 4.22
C PHE A 191 -7.89 -10.00 5.32
N ILE A 192 -8.58 -8.92 4.95
CA ILE A 192 -9.21 -7.99 5.88
C ILE A 192 -10.67 -7.85 5.46
N ASN A 193 -11.60 -8.05 6.40
CA ASN A 193 -13.01 -7.72 6.19
C ASN A 193 -13.37 -6.50 7.04
N ARG A 194 -14.33 -5.72 6.53
CA ARG A 194 -14.92 -4.62 7.29
C ARG A 194 -15.53 -5.15 8.58
N GLY A 195 -15.16 -4.52 9.70
CA GLY A 195 -15.58 -4.90 11.05
C GLY A 195 -14.65 -5.89 11.77
N ASP A 196 -13.70 -6.52 11.08
CA ASP A 196 -12.69 -7.34 11.74
C ASP A 196 -11.72 -6.47 12.56
N ALA A 197 -11.05 -7.06 13.55
CA ALA A 197 -10.16 -6.34 14.46
C ALA A 197 -9.05 -5.54 13.76
N ILE A 198 -8.52 -6.05 12.64
CA ILE A 198 -7.49 -5.36 11.85
C ILE A 198 -8.06 -4.11 11.17
N TYR A 199 -9.25 -4.21 10.59
CA TYR A 199 -9.95 -3.07 10.00
C TYR A 199 -10.27 -2.03 11.07
N THR A 200 -10.88 -2.44 12.18
CA THR A 200 -11.30 -1.52 13.25
C THR A 200 -10.11 -0.77 13.84
N ARG A 201 -9.01 -1.47 14.15
CA ARG A 201 -7.78 -0.83 14.62
C ARG A 201 -7.19 0.13 13.59
N GLY A 202 -7.15 -0.27 12.32
CA GLY A 202 -6.70 0.61 11.23
C GLY A 202 -7.55 1.86 11.09
N ARG A 203 -8.86 1.72 11.28
CA ARG A 203 -9.83 2.82 11.23
C ARG A 203 -9.64 3.81 12.37
N GLU A 204 -9.56 3.33 13.60
CA GLU A 204 -9.27 4.16 14.78
C GLU A 204 -8.01 5.00 14.57
N LYS A 205 -6.94 4.39 14.02
CA LYS A 205 -5.67 5.08 13.74
C LYS A 205 -5.81 6.24 12.75
N TYR A 206 -6.58 6.09 11.66
CA TYR A 206 -6.72 7.20 10.71
C TYR A 206 -7.79 8.20 11.12
N GLU A 207 -8.84 7.81 11.86
CA GLU A 207 -9.90 8.74 12.29
C GLU A 207 -9.33 9.82 13.21
N GLU A 208 -8.46 9.43 14.14
CA GLU A 208 -7.73 10.38 14.99
C GLU A 208 -6.85 11.33 14.16
N LEU A 209 -6.05 10.78 13.25
CA LEU A 209 -5.16 11.58 12.38
C LEU A 209 -5.95 12.47 11.41
N ALA A 210 -7.09 12.01 10.89
CA ALA A 210 -7.96 12.76 10.01
C ALA A 210 -8.56 13.97 10.74
N PHE A 211 -8.98 13.78 12.00
CA PHE A 211 -9.46 14.88 12.82
C PHE A 211 -8.36 15.91 13.11
N GLN A 212 -7.17 15.43 13.50
CA GLN A 212 -6.02 16.31 13.71
C GLN A 212 -5.65 17.07 12.43
N TYR A 213 -5.60 16.38 11.28
CA TYR A 213 -5.35 17.00 9.99
C TYR A 213 -6.36 18.10 9.69
N TRP A 214 -7.66 17.78 9.80
CA TRP A 214 -8.74 18.74 9.61
C TRP A 214 -8.58 19.97 10.50
N ALA A 215 -8.27 19.77 11.79
CA ALA A 215 -8.07 20.86 12.75
C ALA A 215 -6.83 21.74 12.48
N PHE A 216 -5.75 21.17 11.93
CA PHE A 216 -4.54 21.92 11.55
C PHE A 216 -4.66 22.65 10.20
N THR A 217 -5.60 22.24 9.35
CA THR A 217 -5.86 22.89 8.05
C THR A 217 -6.90 24.00 8.09
N LEU A 218 -7.46 24.29 9.28
CA LEU A 218 -8.28 25.46 9.57
C LEU A 218 -7.42 26.64 10.03
#